data_AF-A0A7C9IW69-F1
#
_entry.id   AF-A0A7C9IW69-F1
#
_cell.length_a   1.000
_cell.length_b   1.000
_cell.length_c   1.000
_cell.angle_alpha   90.00
_cell.angle_beta   90.00
_cell.angle_gamma   90.00
#
_symmetry.space_group_name_H-M   'P 1'
#
loop_
_entity.id
_entity.type
_entity.pdbx_description
1 polymer ?
#
loop_
_entity_poly.entity_id
_entity_poly.type
_entity_poly.pdbx_seq_one_letter_code
_entity_poly.pdbx_strand_id
1 'polypeptide(L)'
;MSDISTTAAFASSQNTFQYGLIADLQSSNSILSNASPKAGSGAAQTNTPTDYTVSLSAEGRQLAAAMPSTVLTEPKTDLSPLDATSAQQLGEAVLVGTATTQSGRKVTIEQYNSATKAGNGASPQPRPSYMVTIAATDQQEQQRYMLNGNTIINEDENGALRVSAYTPGQETDGNDIIIGLLAAPLNGGAGDDTIIVSGDQGGGTIDAGDGNDTVMIAGNVMGGTISMGDGNDTLQTGTVFGGTISMGDGNDALQAGSVYGGTITMGDGNDTLQATALSGYTSLNVDTGEGNDSITTRTIGGGQVNLTTGSGNDRIDAAIIGLADGQVNIDTGSGNDRIDASYISLGSGQVNIDIGDGNDSVQASWIGLAIGGGDSHVNIASGGGNDSVSASWIGTGINGGRSQVNIDTGDGNDSVQSSWIGTGLNGGRSQVNITTGDGNDSVQSSWIGTSIYGGEAQVNIDTGAGNDSVGSSWIGVGGGGSTQVSINMGSGHDYINAGIEGLRLVTQAKREAMRDLVRQTPRAKETPKSSHEGDALLATTSGMTNMAGGSPAMARRGSNTYRTQSQSDNAATGFAAQMHSRLRTRSS
;
A
#
# COMPACT_ATOMS: atom_id res chain seq x y z
N MET A 1 -24.04 -20.75 -6.71
CA MET A 1 -22.83 -21.41 -7.26
C MET A 1 -22.58 -20.85 -8.65
N SER A 2 -21.73 -19.83 -8.74
CA SER A 2 -21.13 -19.38 -10.01
C SER A 2 -19.85 -18.53 -9.81
N ASP A 3 -19.22 -18.52 -8.62
CA ASP A 3 -18.01 -17.71 -8.36
C ASP A 3 -16.92 -18.42 -7.54
N ILE A 4 -16.95 -19.75 -7.45
CA ILE A 4 -15.87 -20.53 -6.79
C ILE A 4 -14.94 -21.20 -7.81
N SER A 5 -15.31 -21.25 -9.10
CA SER A 5 -14.47 -21.91 -10.13
C SER A 5 -13.42 -21.01 -10.77
N THR A 6 -13.46 -19.68 -10.56
CA THR A 6 -12.52 -18.73 -11.16
C THR A 6 -11.30 -18.47 -10.27
N THR A 7 -11.40 -18.66 -8.96
CA THR A 7 -10.30 -18.40 -8.01
C THR A 7 -9.33 -19.58 -7.85
N ALA A 8 -9.78 -20.81 -8.15
CA ALA A 8 -8.92 -22.00 -8.13
C ALA A 8 -7.97 -22.10 -9.35
N ALA A 9 -8.18 -21.29 -10.40
CA ALA A 9 -7.34 -21.31 -11.59
C ALA A 9 -6.01 -20.54 -11.45
N PHE A 10 -5.89 -19.64 -10.47
CA PHE A 10 -4.65 -18.87 -10.25
C PHE A 10 -3.58 -19.63 -9.45
N ALA A 11 -3.95 -20.70 -8.74
CA ALA A 11 -3.02 -21.49 -7.93
C ALA A 11 -2.35 -22.66 -8.70
N SER A 12 -2.64 -22.83 -10.00
CA SER A 12 -2.11 -23.98 -10.77
C SER A 12 -1.52 -23.67 -12.15
N SER A 13 -1.27 -22.41 -12.53
CA SER A 13 -0.59 -22.10 -13.78
C SER A 13 0.83 -21.56 -13.56
N GLN A 14 1.79 -22.47 -13.60
CA GLN A 14 3.16 -22.16 -13.99
C GLN A 14 3.15 -21.69 -15.47
N ASN A 15 3.85 -20.59 -15.75
CA ASN A 15 4.14 -19.94 -17.05
C ASN A 15 3.19 -18.86 -17.63
N THR A 16 3.83 -17.69 -17.83
CA THR A 16 3.61 -16.62 -18.83
C THR A 16 2.31 -15.83 -18.81
N PHE A 17 2.38 -14.56 -18.39
CA PHE A 17 1.60 -13.49 -19.03
C PHE A 17 2.44 -12.22 -19.23
N GLN A 18 2.56 -11.88 -20.51
CA GLN A 18 3.20 -10.73 -21.11
C GLN A 18 2.10 -9.70 -21.48
N TYR A 19 2.44 -8.42 -21.35
CA TYR A 19 1.86 -7.23 -22.02
C TYR A 19 0.36 -6.91 -21.95
N GLY A 20 0.10 -5.72 -21.39
CA GLY A 20 -0.61 -4.66 -22.12
C GLY A 20 -2.00 -4.30 -21.61
N LEU A 21 -2.15 -3.08 -21.07
CA LEU A 21 -3.33 -2.22 -21.25
C LEU A 21 -3.02 -0.82 -20.67
N ILE A 22 -2.66 0.09 -21.58
CA ILE A 22 -2.67 1.54 -21.38
C ILE A 22 -3.93 2.06 -22.07
N ALA A 23 -4.74 2.85 -21.36
CA ALA A 23 -5.36 4.09 -21.83
C ALA A 23 -6.55 4.45 -20.93
N ASP A 24 -6.49 5.64 -20.34
CA ASP A 24 -7.35 6.79 -20.67
C ASP A 24 -7.76 7.53 -19.39
N LEU A 25 -7.49 8.84 -19.34
CA LEU A 25 -8.30 9.85 -18.65
C LEU A 25 -7.65 11.23 -18.85
N GLN A 26 -8.17 11.96 -19.83
CA GLN A 26 -8.02 13.39 -19.96
C GLN A 26 -8.97 14.17 -19.04
N SER A 27 -8.44 15.31 -18.58
CA SER A 27 -9.13 16.57 -18.26
C SER A 27 -9.87 16.69 -16.91
N SER A 28 -9.41 17.64 -16.09
CA SER A 28 -10.24 18.74 -15.58
C SER A 28 -9.42 19.90 -15.03
N ASN A 29 -10.01 21.09 -15.18
CA ASN A 29 -9.42 22.42 -15.12
C ASN A 29 -9.07 22.94 -13.72
N SER A 30 -7.99 23.72 -13.72
CA SER A 30 -7.71 24.97 -12.99
C SER A 30 -8.84 25.62 -12.18
N ILE A 31 -8.58 25.89 -10.89
CA ILE A 31 -9.11 27.06 -10.17
C ILE A 31 -8.05 27.51 -9.15
N LEU A 32 -7.34 28.62 -9.42
CA LEU A 32 -6.75 29.46 -8.36
C LEU A 32 -7.07 30.92 -8.66
N SER A 33 -7.79 31.54 -7.73
CA SER A 33 -8.33 32.89 -7.80
C SER A 33 -7.39 33.91 -7.14
N ASN A 34 -7.19 35.00 -7.88
CA ASN A 34 -6.59 36.29 -7.49
C ASN A 34 -6.78 36.75 -6.04
N ALA A 35 -5.68 37.23 -5.44
CA ALA A 35 -5.69 38.46 -4.64
C ALA A 35 -4.35 39.20 -4.75
N SER A 36 -4.38 40.39 -5.34
CA SER A 36 -3.29 41.38 -5.33
C SER A 36 -3.57 42.46 -4.26
N PRO A 37 -2.54 43.24 -3.84
CA PRO A 37 -2.46 43.85 -2.51
C PRO A 37 -3.08 45.25 -2.42
N LYS A 38 -3.32 45.73 -1.19
CA LYS A 38 -3.64 47.14 -0.93
C LYS A 38 -2.77 47.73 0.17
N ALA A 39 -2.14 48.84 -0.18
CA ALA A 39 -1.23 49.65 0.62
C ALA A 39 -1.89 50.35 1.82
N GLY A 40 -1.09 50.57 2.87
CA GLY A 40 -1.40 51.43 4.02
C GLY A 40 -0.12 52.02 4.61
N SER A 41 -0.08 53.34 4.71
CA SER A 41 1.04 54.23 5.04
C SER A 41 1.37 54.36 6.54
N GLY A 42 2.64 54.64 6.87
CA GLY A 42 3.03 55.28 8.15
C GLY A 42 4.53 55.19 8.44
N ALA A 43 5.20 56.33 8.57
CA ALA A 43 6.66 56.50 8.67
C ALA A 43 7.24 56.31 10.09
N ALA A 44 8.47 55.77 10.20
CA ALA A 44 9.70 56.47 10.64
C ALA A 44 10.77 55.56 11.32
N GLN A 45 12.03 55.76 10.89
CA GLN A 45 13.33 55.59 11.56
C GLN A 45 13.97 54.19 11.72
N THR A 46 14.93 53.81 10.87
CA THR A 46 16.42 54.03 10.87
C THR A 46 17.22 53.00 11.67
N ASN A 47 17.86 52.05 10.97
CA ASN A 47 19.31 51.76 11.01
C ASN A 47 19.62 50.41 10.30
N THR A 48 20.21 50.48 9.12
CA THR A 48 20.90 49.35 8.46
C THR A 48 22.31 49.79 8.10
N PRO A 49 23.37 49.13 8.58
CA PRO A 49 24.69 49.20 7.96
C PRO A 49 24.73 48.23 6.79
N THR A 50 24.76 48.76 5.56
CA THR A 50 25.16 48.03 4.36
C THR A 50 26.68 48.05 4.21
N ASP A 51 27.20 47.05 3.50
CA ASP A 51 28.55 46.95 2.92
C ASP A 51 29.68 46.37 3.79
N TYR A 52 29.75 45.04 3.81
CA TYR A 52 31.04 44.35 3.84
C TYR A 52 31.50 44.04 2.42
N THR A 53 32.01 45.04 1.71
CA THR A 53 32.86 44.78 0.53
C THR A 53 34.27 44.46 1.00
N VAL A 54 34.68 43.18 0.93
CA VAL A 54 36.09 42.81 1.11
C VAL A 54 36.86 43.32 -0.11
N SER A 55 37.54 44.46 0.05
CA SER A 55 38.43 44.99 -0.97
C SER A 55 39.73 44.19 -0.99
N LEU A 56 40.07 43.57 -2.12
CA LEU A 56 41.38 42.95 -2.32
C LEU A 56 42.50 43.96 -2.07
N SER A 57 43.58 43.56 -1.40
CA SER A 57 44.74 44.42 -1.19
C SER A 57 45.41 44.78 -2.54
N ALA A 58 46.27 45.80 -2.54
CA ALA A 58 47.02 46.15 -3.73
C ALA A 58 47.89 44.98 -4.24
N GLU A 59 48.42 44.17 -3.32
CA GLU A 59 49.13 42.92 -3.63
C GLU A 59 48.18 41.86 -4.20
N GLY A 60 46.95 41.75 -3.67
CA GLY A 60 45.92 40.83 -4.19
C GLY A 60 45.49 41.16 -5.62
N ARG A 61 45.40 42.45 -5.97
CA ARG A 61 45.14 42.88 -7.35
C ARG A 61 46.31 42.61 -8.30
N GLN A 62 47.55 42.71 -7.81
CA GLN A 62 48.74 42.37 -8.60
C GLN A 62 48.88 40.86 -8.83
N LEU A 63 48.51 40.03 -7.85
CA LEU A 63 48.46 38.57 -8.00
C LEU A 63 47.36 38.14 -8.97
N ALA A 64 46.17 38.75 -8.90
CA ALA A 64 45.08 38.50 -9.85
C ALA A 64 45.42 38.93 -11.29
N ALA A 65 46.15 40.05 -11.45
CA ALA A 65 46.62 40.53 -12.76
C ALA A 65 47.83 39.74 -13.31
N ALA A 66 48.54 38.99 -12.46
CA ALA A 66 49.70 38.18 -12.83
C ALA A 66 49.34 36.70 -13.09
N MET A 67 48.09 36.29 -12.85
CA MET A 67 47.60 34.98 -13.29
C MET A 67 47.55 34.98 -14.83
N PRO A 68 48.28 34.10 -15.52
CA PRO A 68 48.04 33.91 -16.95
C PRO A 68 46.57 33.53 -17.09
N SER A 69 45.86 34.23 -17.97
CA SER A 69 44.52 33.84 -18.40
C SER A 69 44.65 32.47 -19.03
N THR A 70 44.57 31.41 -18.23
CA THR A 70 44.08 30.13 -18.72
C THR A 70 42.67 30.44 -19.18
N VAL A 71 42.55 30.71 -20.47
CA VAL A 71 41.32 30.48 -21.21
C VAL A 71 40.83 29.15 -20.70
N LEU A 72 39.77 29.17 -19.89
CA LEU A 72 38.94 28.00 -19.71
C LEU A 72 38.36 27.77 -21.10
N THR A 73 39.08 27.00 -21.91
CA THR A 73 38.52 26.45 -23.13
C THR A 73 37.39 25.55 -22.67
N GLU A 74 36.15 26.01 -22.84
CA GLU A 74 34.97 25.17 -22.73
C GLU A 74 35.22 23.86 -23.50
N PRO A 75 35.08 22.69 -22.86
CA PRO A 75 35.08 21.45 -23.60
C PRO A 75 33.73 21.32 -24.33
N LYS A 76 33.77 21.65 -25.63
CA LYS A 76 33.22 20.89 -26.77
C LYS A 76 31.70 20.55 -26.83
N THR A 77 31.16 21.05 -27.93
CA THR A 77 30.12 20.49 -28.83
C THR A 77 28.66 20.72 -28.46
N ASP A 78 28.24 21.98 -28.54
CA ASP A 78 26.83 22.29 -28.80
C ASP A 78 26.38 21.56 -30.08
N LEU A 79 25.25 20.86 -29.99
CA LEU A 79 24.61 20.21 -31.12
C LEU A 79 24.00 21.30 -32.02
N SER A 80 24.11 21.09 -33.33
CA SER A 80 23.46 21.98 -34.31
C SER A 80 22.05 21.47 -34.61
N PRO A 81 21.04 22.36 -34.69
CA PRO A 81 19.69 21.96 -35.04
C PRO A 81 19.61 21.41 -36.48
N LEU A 82 18.75 20.42 -36.68
CA LEU A 82 18.41 19.87 -37.99
C LEU A 82 17.68 20.91 -38.83
N ASP A 83 18.06 21.03 -40.10
CA ASP A 83 17.29 21.83 -41.04
C ASP A 83 15.89 21.22 -41.29
N ALA A 84 14.95 22.06 -41.72
CA ALA A 84 13.55 21.66 -41.89
C ALA A 84 13.35 20.51 -42.90
N THR A 85 14.28 20.35 -43.85
CA THR A 85 14.23 19.38 -44.95
C THR A 85 14.65 17.98 -44.49
N SER A 86 15.62 17.89 -43.57
CA SER A 86 16.19 16.64 -43.09
C SER A 86 15.26 15.85 -42.16
N ALA A 87 14.31 16.54 -41.51
CA ALA A 87 13.38 15.91 -40.58
C ALA A 87 12.16 15.24 -41.26
N GLN A 88 11.91 15.50 -42.55
CA GLN A 88 10.76 14.93 -43.29
C GLN A 88 10.94 13.45 -43.71
N GLN A 89 12.10 12.83 -43.45
CA GLN A 89 12.42 11.46 -43.89
C GLN A 89 12.32 10.40 -42.78
N LEU A 90 11.84 10.75 -41.60
CA LEU A 90 11.81 9.85 -40.44
C LEU A 90 10.50 9.04 -40.41
N GLY A 91 10.60 7.75 -40.04
CA GLY A 91 9.50 6.78 -40.04
C GLY A 91 8.49 7.01 -38.90
N GLU A 92 7.83 5.94 -38.46
CA GLU A 92 6.90 5.99 -37.32
C GLU A 92 7.67 6.27 -36.01
N ALA A 93 7.18 7.25 -35.25
CA ALA A 93 7.77 7.72 -34.01
C ALA A 93 7.00 7.18 -32.79
N VAL A 94 7.73 6.80 -31.75
CA VAL A 94 7.20 6.44 -30.44
C VAL A 94 7.64 7.52 -29.45
N LEU A 95 6.69 8.12 -28.73
CA LEU A 95 7.01 9.07 -27.68
C LEU A 95 7.75 8.35 -26.55
N VAL A 96 8.93 8.85 -26.19
CA VAL A 96 9.70 8.38 -25.04
C VAL A 96 9.38 9.23 -23.83
N GLY A 97 9.25 10.54 -24.02
CA GLY A 97 9.00 11.46 -22.94
C GLY A 97 8.83 12.91 -23.36
N THR A 98 8.40 13.73 -22.41
CA THR A 98 8.31 15.19 -22.57
C THR A 98 8.84 15.88 -21.33
N ALA A 99 9.45 17.04 -21.52
CA ALA A 99 9.90 17.93 -20.46
C ALA A 99 9.48 19.36 -20.80
N THR A 100 9.67 20.29 -19.87
CA THR A 100 9.41 21.72 -20.08
C THR A 100 10.63 22.50 -19.62
N THR A 101 11.13 23.41 -20.45
CA THR A 101 12.24 24.28 -20.05
C THR A 101 11.75 25.34 -19.05
N GLN A 102 12.66 26.04 -18.37
CA GLN A 102 12.34 27.10 -17.42
C GLN A 102 11.44 28.21 -18.01
N SER A 103 11.61 28.57 -19.29
CA SER A 103 10.74 29.52 -20.01
C SER A 103 9.38 28.96 -20.45
N GLY A 104 9.07 27.70 -20.13
CA GLY A 104 7.81 27.06 -20.47
C GLY A 104 7.79 26.40 -21.84
N ARG A 105 8.94 26.22 -22.51
CA ARG A 105 8.99 25.52 -23.81
C ARG A 105 8.85 24.03 -23.64
N LYS A 106 7.91 23.44 -24.37
CA LYS A 106 7.76 21.99 -24.42
C LYS A 106 8.93 21.35 -25.18
N VAL A 107 9.60 20.40 -24.53
CA VAL A 107 10.60 19.50 -25.10
C VAL A 107 9.95 18.12 -25.27
N THR A 108 10.08 17.52 -26.45
CA THR A 108 9.48 16.21 -26.79
C THR A 108 10.57 15.30 -27.30
N ILE A 109 10.70 14.11 -26.72
CA ILE A 109 11.72 13.11 -27.06
C ILE A 109 11.00 11.93 -27.72
N GLU A 110 11.37 11.65 -28.97
CA GLU A 110 10.74 10.61 -29.78
C GLU A 110 11.78 9.60 -30.23
N GLN A 111 11.45 8.32 -30.13
CA GLN A 111 12.19 7.23 -30.73
C GLN A 111 11.64 6.93 -32.12
N TYR A 112 12.51 6.92 -33.13
CA TYR A 112 12.19 6.51 -34.47
C TYR A 112 12.58 5.05 -34.69
N ASN A 113 11.57 4.22 -34.90
CA ASN A 113 11.79 2.85 -35.36
C ASN A 113 12.34 2.91 -36.78
N SER A 114 13.58 2.44 -36.97
CA SER A 114 14.19 2.37 -38.30
C SER A 114 13.38 1.42 -39.18
N ALA A 115 12.53 1.96 -40.06
CA ALA A 115 11.87 1.17 -41.07
C ALA A 115 12.94 0.53 -41.97
N THR A 116 13.12 -0.78 -41.84
CA THR A 116 13.96 -1.58 -42.73
C THR A 116 13.51 -1.39 -44.17
N LYS A 117 14.34 -0.75 -45.00
CA LYS A 117 14.46 -1.12 -46.41
C LYS A 117 15.92 -1.39 -46.74
N ALA A 118 16.26 -2.68 -46.74
CA ALA A 118 17.48 -3.18 -47.32
C ALA A 118 17.48 -2.88 -48.84
N GLY A 119 18.35 -1.97 -49.25
CA GLY A 119 18.74 -1.78 -50.65
C GLY A 119 20.23 -2.08 -50.79
N ASN A 120 20.55 -3.27 -51.29
CA ASN A 120 21.86 -3.73 -51.81
C ASN A 120 23.14 -3.36 -51.02
N GLY A 121 23.53 -4.25 -50.11
CA GLY A 121 24.94 -4.61 -49.90
C GLY A 121 25.77 -3.79 -48.91
N ALA A 122 25.23 -2.76 -48.27
CA ALA A 122 25.88 -2.11 -47.13
C ALA A 122 25.39 -2.73 -45.82
N SER A 123 26.32 -3.07 -44.91
CA SER A 123 25.97 -3.48 -43.55
C SER A 123 25.12 -2.38 -42.90
N PRO A 124 23.90 -2.66 -42.40
CA PRO A 124 23.06 -1.64 -41.79
C PRO A 124 23.76 -1.12 -40.54
N GLN A 125 24.31 0.08 -40.61
CA GLN A 125 24.75 0.78 -39.41
C GLN A 125 23.50 1.39 -38.77
N PRO A 126 23.11 0.99 -37.54
CA PRO A 126 22.05 1.68 -36.83
C PRO A 126 22.52 3.12 -36.61
N ARG A 127 21.82 4.06 -37.25
CA ARG A 127 22.00 5.50 -37.06
C ARG A 127 20.93 5.99 -36.08
N PRO A 128 21.21 7.05 -35.34
CA PRO A 128 20.62 7.34 -34.04
C PRO A 128 19.11 7.39 -34.10
N SER A 129 18.46 6.72 -33.15
CA SER A 129 17.04 6.43 -33.18
C SER A 129 16.21 7.43 -32.38
N TYR A 130 16.78 8.54 -31.91
CA TYR A 130 16.08 9.50 -31.07
C TYR A 130 16.17 10.91 -31.64
N MET A 131 15.04 11.62 -31.60
CA MET A 131 14.96 13.04 -31.92
C MET A 131 14.41 13.78 -30.71
N VAL A 132 14.99 14.94 -30.43
CA VAL A 132 14.39 15.90 -29.50
C VAL A 132 13.86 17.08 -30.29
N THR A 133 12.61 17.47 -29.99
CA THR A 133 11.94 18.64 -30.55
C THR A 133 11.64 19.61 -29.44
N ILE A 134 12.10 20.85 -29.59
CA ILE A 134 11.87 21.95 -28.67
C ILE A 134 10.90 22.93 -29.33
N ALA A 135 9.76 23.17 -28.70
CA ALA A 135 8.69 24.00 -29.23
C ALA A 135 9.12 25.46 -29.44
N ALA A 136 8.52 26.10 -30.45
CA ALA A 136 8.70 27.53 -30.71
C ALA A 136 8.04 28.38 -29.61
N THR A 137 8.56 29.59 -29.41
CA THR A 137 7.90 30.66 -28.65
C THR A 137 7.58 31.83 -29.58
N ASP A 138 6.88 32.86 -29.08
CA ASP A 138 6.62 34.09 -29.84
C ASP A 138 7.91 34.79 -30.34
N GLN A 139 9.06 34.45 -29.76
CA GLN A 139 10.36 35.06 -30.05
C GLN A 139 11.40 34.10 -30.66
N GLN A 140 11.17 32.78 -30.64
CA GLN A 140 12.15 31.78 -31.09
C GLN A 140 11.50 30.66 -31.90
N GLU A 141 12.12 30.25 -33.01
CA GLU A 141 11.64 29.15 -33.86
C GLU A 141 11.77 27.78 -33.19
N GLN A 142 10.97 26.81 -33.65
CA GLN A 142 11.07 25.41 -33.23
C GLN A 142 12.45 24.84 -33.57
N GLN A 143 13.05 24.11 -32.63
CA GLN A 143 14.36 23.48 -32.82
C GLN A 143 14.23 21.96 -32.77
N ARG A 144 15.01 21.25 -33.59
CA ARG A 144 15.02 19.77 -33.64
C ARG A 144 16.43 19.26 -33.70
N TYR A 145 16.75 18.21 -32.94
CA TYR A 145 18.09 17.63 -32.88
C TYR A 145 18.00 16.11 -32.95
N MET A 146 18.90 15.48 -33.71
CA MET A 146 19.10 14.04 -33.67
C MET A 146 20.09 13.70 -32.56
N LEU A 147 19.73 12.75 -31.69
CA LEU A 147 20.51 12.42 -30.52
C LEU A 147 21.27 11.10 -30.71
N ASN A 148 22.58 11.15 -30.48
CA ASN A 148 23.50 10.02 -30.70
C ASN A 148 24.05 9.42 -29.41
N GLY A 149 23.70 10.02 -28.28
CA GLY A 149 24.18 9.67 -26.94
C GLY A 149 23.49 10.54 -25.91
N ASN A 150 23.95 10.45 -24.67
CA ASN A 150 23.38 11.23 -23.57
C ASN A 150 23.51 12.73 -23.89
N THR A 151 22.47 13.49 -23.60
CA THR A 151 22.32 14.90 -24.01
C THR A 151 21.82 15.70 -22.83
N ILE A 152 22.28 16.93 -22.69
CA ILE A 152 21.78 17.92 -21.74
C ILE A 152 21.24 19.12 -22.50
N ILE A 153 20.15 19.68 -21.98
CA ILE A 153 19.56 20.93 -22.44
C ILE A 153 19.50 21.84 -21.22
N ASN A 154 20.25 22.93 -21.27
CA ASN A 154 20.28 23.95 -20.24
C ASN A 154 19.59 25.22 -20.77
N GLU A 155 19.00 25.99 -19.87
CA GLU A 155 18.44 27.31 -20.17
C GLU A 155 19.07 28.37 -19.27
N ASP A 156 19.65 29.42 -19.87
CA ASP A 156 20.20 30.52 -19.08
C ASP A 156 19.10 31.47 -18.55
N GLU A 157 19.47 32.39 -17.66
CA GLU A 157 18.55 33.38 -17.06
C GLU A 157 17.80 34.26 -18.08
N ASN A 158 18.29 34.35 -19.32
CA ASN A 158 17.67 35.11 -20.41
C ASN A 158 16.80 34.25 -21.33
N GLY A 159 16.67 32.95 -21.05
CA GLY A 159 15.93 31.98 -21.85
C GLY A 159 16.68 31.49 -23.09
N ALA A 160 18.00 31.66 -23.15
CA ALA A 160 18.81 31.08 -24.22
C ALA A 160 19.06 29.59 -23.94
N LEU A 161 18.82 28.74 -24.93
CA LEU A 161 19.07 27.30 -24.80
C LEU A 161 20.48 26.94 -25.22
N ARG A 162 21.05 26.02 -24.46
CA ARG A 162 22.22 25.25 -24.86
C ARG A 162 21.83 23.78 -24.93
N VAL A 163 22.14 23.12 -26.04
CA VAL A 163 21.90 21.69 -26.25
C VAL A 163 23.24 21.04 -26.56
N SER A 164 23.74 20.18 -25.69
CA SER A 164 25.07 19.58 -25.82
C SER A 164 25.11 18.11 -25.40
N ALA A 165 26.16 17.40 -25.77
CA ALA A 165 26.39 16.05 -25.25
C ALA A 165 26.57 16.11 -23.73
N TYR A 166 25.89 15.23 -23.00
CA TYR A 166 25.98 15.16 -21.55
C TYR A 166 27.32 14.57 -21.12
N THR A 167 27.97 15.23 -20.16
CA THR A 167 29.14 14.76 -19.44
C THR A 167 29.00 15.29 -18.02
N PRO A 168 29.18 14.47 -16.97
CA PRO A 168 29.10 14.94 -15.59
C PRO A 168 29.98 16.17 -15.35
N GLY A 169 29.43 17.17 -14.66
CA GLY A 169 30.00 18.50 -14.46
C GLY A 169 29.62 19.52 -15.55
N GLN A 170 28.56 19.27 -16.33
CA GLN A 170 27.97 20.23 -17.28
C GLN A 170 26.58 20.71 -16.85
N GLU A 171 26.08 20.20 -15.74
CA GLU A 171 24.90 20.67 -15.02
C GLU A 171 25.10 22.13 -14.59
N THR A 172 24.00 22.85 -14.50
CA THR A 172 23.95 24.24 -14.02
C THR A 172 23.29 24.31 -12.64
N ASP A 173 23.28 25.49 -12.03
CA ASP A 173 22.53 25.73 -10.78
C ASP A 173 21.01 25.98 -11.06
N GLY A 174 20.57 25.76 -12.30
CA GLY A 174 19.19 25.97 -12.73
C GLY A 174 18.67 24.76 -13.48
N ASN A 175 17.36 24.78 -13.75
CA ASN A 175 16.60 23.64 -14.26
C ASN A 175 17.15 23.10 -15.59
N ASP A 176 17.68 21.89 -15.53
CA ASP A 176 18.28 21.17 -16.65
C ASP A 176 17.40 20.01 -17.13
N ILE A 177 17.50 19.71 -18.42
CA ILE A 177 16.85 18.52 -19.01
C ILE A 177 17.92 17.57 -19.52
N ILE A 178 18.00 16.40 -18.92
CA ILE A 178 18.99 15.37 -19.25
C ILE A 178 18.30 14.18 -19.91
N ILE A 179 18.81 13.78 -21.07
CA ILE A 179 18.29 12.64 -21.84
C ILE A 179 19.33 11.52 -21.83
N GLY A 180 19.08 10.48 -21.06
CA GLY A 180 19.85 9.24 -20.99
C GLY A 180 19.49 8.28 -22.13
N LEU A 181 20.41 8.09 -23.08
CA LEU A 181 20.28 7.11 -24.18
C LEU A 181 21.19 5.89 -24.00
N LEU A 182 22.21 6.03 -23.18
CA LEU A 182 23.23 5.03 -22.91
C LEU A 182 23.36 4.83 -21.40
N ALA A 183 23.66 3.61 -20.98
CA ALA A 183 23.93 3.29 -19.58
C ALA A 183 25.20 4.02 -19.11
N ALA A 184 25.01 5.12 -18.38
CA ALA A 184 26.05 5.91 -17.74
C ALA A 184 25.44 6.61 -16.52
N PRO A 185 26.26 7.01 -15.53
CA PRO A 185 25.78 7.84 -14.44
C PRO A 185 25.19 9.15 -14.95
N LEU A 186 24.04 9.55 -14.41
CA LEU A 186 23.37 10.81 -14.67
C LEU A 186 23.25 11.59 -13.35
N ASN A 187 23.47 12.89 -13.40
CA ASN A 187 23.39 13.82 -12.27
C ASN A 187 22.59 15.04 -12.77
N GLY A 188 21.51 15.44 -12.08
CA GLY A 188 20.73 16.64 -12.42
C GLY A 188 21.45 17.91 -11.95
N GLY A 189 21.90 17.91 -10.70
CA GLY A 189 22.70 18.99 -10.15
C GLY A 189 21.92 19.78 -9.12
N ALA A 190 21.77 21.09 -9.31
CA ALA A 190 20.92 21.91 -8.48
C ALA A 190 19.88 22.60 -9.36
N GLY A 191 18.66 22.77 -8.86
CA GLY A 191 17.53 23.27 -9.64
C GLY A 191 16.48 22.19 -9.86
N ASP A 192 15.30 22.57 -10.36
CA ASP A 192 14.24 21.58 -10.62
C ASP A 192 14.50 20.89 -11.97
N ASP A 193 15.16 19.74 -11.94
CA ASP A 193 15.69 19.05 -13.10
C ASP A 193 14.73 17.99 -13.67
N THR A 194 14.93 17.65 -14.94
CA THR A 194 14.20 16.57 -15.60
C THR A 194 15.15 15.58 -16.26
N ILE A 195 15.20 14.35 -15.75
CA ILE A 195 16.02 13.28 -16.29
C ILE A 195 15.12 12.23 -16.97
N ILE A 196 15.30 12.03 -18.28
CA ILE A 196 14.55 11.05 -19.06
C ILE A 196 15.50 9.98 -19.54
N VAL A 197 15.24 8.72 -19.18
CA VAL A 197 16.00 7.59 -19.69
C VAL A 197 15.16 6.69 -20.58
N SER A 198 15.66 6.53 -21.80
CA SER A 198 14.96 5.89 -22.90
C SER A 198 14.78 4.37 -22.80
N GLY A 199 15.43 3.72 -21.83
CA GLY A 199 15.41 2.26 -21.69
C GLY A 199 15.64 1.81 -20.24
N ASP A 200 16.13 0.59 -20.08
CA ASP A 200 16.41 0.02 -18.74
C ASP A 200 17.59 0.74 -18.06
N GLN A 201 17.48 0.97 -16.74
CA GLN A 201 18.61 1.32 -15.89
C GLN A 201 19.41 0.08 -15.53
N GLY A 202 20.54 -0.12 -16.20
CA GLY A 202 21.44 -1.25 -15.98
C GLY A 202 22.39 -1.09 -14.80
N GLY A 203 21.90 -0.92 -13.57
CA GLY A 203 22.71 -0.95 -12.35
C GLY A 203 23.63 0.26 -12.12
N GLY A 204 23.47 1.34 -12.88
CA GLY A 204 24.19 2.61 -12.71
C GLY A 204 23.61 3.49 -11.60
N THR A 205 24.11 4.72 -11.50
CA THR A 205 23.61 5.74 -10.57
C THR A 205 22.84 6.80 -11.35
N ILE A 206 21.62 7.10 -10.92
CA ILE A 206 20.95 8.37 -11.21
C ILE A 206 20.92 9.15 -9.91
N ASP A 207 21.28 10.41 -10.01
CA ASP A 207 21.26 11.38 -8.92
C ASP A 207 20.52 12.60 -9.47
N ALA A 208 19.36 12.97 -8.94
CA ALA A 208 18.63 14.11 -9.46
C ALA A 208 19.20 15.40 -8.87
N GLY A 209 19.38 15.46 -7.54
CA GLY A 209 20.16 16.49 -6.87
C GLY A 209 19.30 17.33 -5.94
N ASP A 210 19.60 18.62 -5.81
CA ASP A 210 18.79 19.51 -4.98
C ASP A 210 17.74 20.22 -5.86
N GLY A 211 16.45 20.11 -5.56
CA GLY A 211 15.37 20.72 -6.34
C GLY A 211 14.16 19.80 -6.43
N ASN A 212 13.05 20.30 -7.01
CA ASN A 212 11.88 19.46 -7.26
C ASN A 212 12.05 18.72 -8.60
N ASP A 213 12.67 17.55 -8.55
CA ASP A 213 13.14 16.84 -9.72
C ASP A 213 12.11 15.88 -10.30
N THR A 214 12.24 15.62 -11.60
CA THR A 214 11.46 14.61 -12.30
C THR A 214 12.36 13.63 -13.02
N VAL A 215 12.36 12.38 -12.58
CA VAL A 215 13.07 11.28 -13.25
C VAL A 215 12.04 10.34 -13.89
N MET A 216 12.17 10.11 -15.19
CA MET A 216 11.34 9.15 -15.94
C MET A 216 12.21 8.10 -16.63
N ILE A 217 12.01 6.85 -16.26
CA ILE A 217 12.68 5.68 -16.84
C ILE A 217 11.65 4.92 -17.66
N ALA A 218 11.80 4.94 -18.99
CA ALA A 218 10.88 4.25 -19.89
C ALA A 218 10.95 2.71 -19.77
N GLY A 219 12.10 2.18 -19.32
CA GLY A 219 12.32 0.76 -19.07
C GLY A 219 12.21 0.36 -17.61
N ASN A 220 12.96 -0.67 -17.23
CA ASN A 220 13.02 -1.24 -15.90
C ASN A 220 14.28 -0.77 -15.14
N VAL A 221 14.23 -0.81 -13.82
CA VAL A 221 15.43 -0.66 -12.97
C VAL A 221 15.99 -2.05 -12.68
N MET A 222 17.20 -2.32 -13.15
CA MET A 222 17.88 -3.61 -13.00
C MET A 222 18.96 -3.52 -11.91
N GLY A 223 18.58 -3.04 -10.72
CA GLY A 223 19.51 -2.70 -9.63
C GLY A 223 20.08 -1.29 -9.75
N GLY A 224 21.17 -1.01 -9.02
CA GLY A 224 21.83 0.30 -8.99
C GLY A 224 21.29 1.21 -7.89
N THR A 225 21.55 2.51 -8.02
CA THR A 225 21.10 3.54 -7.09
C THR A 225 20.37 4.64 -7.85
N ILE A 226 19.18 5.02 -7.39
CA ILE A 226 18.51 6.25 -7.79
C ILE A 226 18.38 7.10 -6.53
N SER A 227 18.91 8.30 -6.56
CA SER A 227 18.75 9.33 -5.53
C SER A 227 18.00 10.49 -6.17
N MET A 228 16.92 10.96 -5.56
CA MET A 228 16.23 12.15 -6.04
C MET A 228 16.76 13.39 -5.33
N GLY A 229 16.91 13.37 -4.00
CA GLY A 229 17.63 14.38 -3.23
C GLY A 229 16.67 15.25 -2.42
N ASP A 230 17.01 16.52 -2.17
CA ASP A 230 16.15 17.42 -1.40
C ASP A 230 15.15 18.13 -2.34
N GLY A 231 13.86 18.03 -2.09
CA GLY A 231 12.80 18.67 -2.87
C GLY A 231 11.59 17.77 -3.02
N ASN A 232 10.51 18.28 -3.64
CA ASN A 232 9.33 17.44 -3.91
C ASN A 232 9.51 16.73 -5.25
N ASP A 233 9.98 15.49 -5.19
CA ASP A 233 10.47 14.76 -6.33
C ASP A 233 9.44 13.82 -6.93
N THR A 234 9.62 13.50 -8.21
CA THR A 234 8.81 12.53 -8.92
C THR A 234 9.68 11.53 -9.67
N LEU A 235 9.56 10.25 -9.31
CA LEU A 235 10.19 9.14 -10.01
C LEU A 235 9.12 8.24 -10.65
N GLN A 236 9.15 8.13 -11.98
CA GLN A 236 8.34 7.18 -12.73
C GLN A 236 9.22 6.14 -13.42
N THR A 237 8.92 4.86 -13.19
CA THR A 237 9.70 3.75 -13.76
C THR A 237 8.84 2.53 -14.07
N GLY A 238 9.36 1.64 -14.90
CA GLY A 238 8.81 0.30 -15.11
C GLY A 238 9.00 -0.60 -13.89
N THR A 239 9.39 -1.85 -14.11
CA THR A 239 9.62 -2.78 -12.99
C THR A 239 10.96 -2.51 -12.34
N VAL A 240 11.03 -2.57 -11.01
CA VAL A 240 12.27 -2.51 -10.23
C VAL A 240 12.68 -3.93 -9.84
N PHE A 241 13.91 -4.32 -10.18
CA PHE A 241 14.52 -5.60 -9.84
C PHE A 241 15.72 -5.37 -8.92
N GLY A 242 15.45 -5.09 -7.65
CA GLY A 242 16.46 -4.73 -6.66
C GLY A 242 17.05 -3.33 -6.85
N GLY A 243 18.14 -3.06 -6.13
CA GLY A 243 18.78 -1.74 -6.08
C GLY A 243 18.35 -0.92 -4.87
N THR A 244 18.75 0.35 -4.87
CA THR A 244 18.36 1.36 -3.87
C THR A 244 17.67 2.51 -4.59
N ILE A 245 16.50 2.91 -4.09
CA ILE A 245 15.83 4.15 -4.49
C ILE A 245 15.73 4.99 -3.21
N SER A 246 16.21 6.21 -3.25
CA SER A 246 16.06 7.22 -2.20
C SER A 246 15.36 8.41 -2.84
N MET A 247 14.20 8.81 -2.33
CA MET A 247 13.54 10.02 -2.79
C MET A 247 14.17 11.22 -2.08
N GLY A 248 14.25 11.24 -0.76
CA GLY A 248 14.97 12.25 0.02
C GLY A 248 14.00 13.12 0.81
N ASP A 249 14.38 14.35 1.14
CA ASP A 249 13.52 15.22 1.94
C ASP A 249 12.54 15.99 1.03
N GLY A 250 11.24 15.89 1.28
CA GLY A 250 10.19 16.57 0.53
C GLY A 250 8.96 15.68 0.33
N ASN A 251 7.89 16.21 -0.28
CA ASN A 251 6.71 15.40 -0.56
C ASN A 251 6.88 14.69 -1.91
N ASP A 252 7.27 13.43 -1.87
CA ASP A 252 7.76 12.70 -3.02
C ASP A 252 6.74 11.74 -3.61
N ALA A 253 6.89 11.47 -4.90
CA ALA A 253 6.04 10.56 -5.65
C ALA A 253 6.85 9.50 -6.40
N LEU A 254 6.75 8.24 -5.98
CA LEU A 254 7.30 7.08 -6.68
C LEU A 254 6.19 6.27 -7.34
N GLN A 255 6.19 6.21 -8.67
CA GLN A 255 5.36 5.30 -9.44
C GLN A 255 6.22 4.23 -10.14
N ALA A 256 6.04 2.98 -9.73
CA ALA A 256 6.70 1.82 -10.32
C ALA A 256 5.70 0.82 -10.90
N GLY A 257 6.12 0.05 -11.90
CA GLY A 257 5.38 -1.10 -12.41
C GLY A 257 5.16 -2.14 -11.32
N SER A 258 6.21 -2.89 -10.96
CA SER A 258 6.27 -3.75 -9.77
C SER A 258 7.66 -3.62 -9.15
N VAL A 259 7.81 -3.93 -7.87
CA VAL A 259 9.10 -3.93 -7.17
C VAL A 259 9.41 -5.36 -6.73
N TYR A 260 10.59 -5.87 -7.10
CA TYR A 260 11.09 -7.20 -6.76
C TYR A 260 12.42 -7.07 -6.01
N GLY A 261 12.34 -7.01 -4.69
CA GLY A 261 13.47 -6.80 -3.79
C GLY A 261 14.08 -5.41 -3.86
N GLY A 262 15.10 -5.17 -3.02
CA GLY A 262 15.82 -3.89 -2.97
C GLY A 262 15.48 -3.07 -1.72
N THR A 263 15.88 -1.80 -1.74
CA THR A 263 15.57 -0.81 -0.71
C THR A 263 14.93 0.40 -1.36
N ILE A 264 13.82 0.87 -0.80
CA ILE A 264 13.16 2.13 -1.14
C ILE A 264 13.09 2.95 0.15
N THR A 265 13.59 4.17 0.11
CA THR A 265 13.41 5.17 1.15
C THR A 265 12.72 6.37 0.52
N MET A 266 11.58 6.79 1.05
CA MET A 266 10.92 8.02 0.60
C MET A 266 11.55 9.20 1.32
N GLY A 267 11.38 9.40 2.62
CA GLY A 267 12.20 10.30 3.44
C GLY A 267 11.34 11.17 4.33
N ASP A 268 11.76 12.40 4.64
CA ASP A 268 10.90 13.31 5.42
C ASP A 268 9.92 14.02 4.47
N GLY A 269 8.61 13.82 4.63
CA GLY A 269 7.57 14.48 3.84
C GLY A 269 6.29 13.65 3.75
N ASN A 270 5.27 14.17 3.07
CA ASN A 270 4.05 13.38 2.83
C ASN A 270 4.20 12.66 1.48
N ASP A 271 4.59 11.40 1.54
CA ASP A 271 5.07 10.67 0.37
C ASP A 271 4.01 9.75 -0.23
N THR A 272 4.16 9.46 -1.52
CA THR A 272 3.30 8.54 -2.25
C THR A 272 4.11 7.48 -2.97
N LEU A 273 3.90 6.23 -2.59
CA LEU A 273 4.42 5.06 -3.29
C LEU A 273 3.29 4.29 -3.98
N GLN A 274 3.33 4.22 -5.31
CA GLN A 274 2.42 3.41 -6.11
C GLN A 274 3.17 2.31 -6.87
N ALA A 275 2.79 1.07 -6.64
CA ALA A 275 3.31 -0.07 -7.38
C ALA A 275 2.26 -1.16 -7.60
N THR A 276 2.29 -1.88 -8.72
CA THR A 276 1.40 -3.03 -8.92
C THR A 276 1.64 -4.11 -7.87
N ALA A 277 2.90 -4.35 -7.49
CA ALA A 277 3.26 -5.27 -6.42
C ALA A 277 4.53 -4.82 -5.71
N LEU A 278 4.56 -5.01 -4.38
CA LEU A 278 5.75 -4.95 -3.53
C LEU A 278 6.13 -6.39 -3.17
N SER A 279 7.09 -6.93 -3.91
CA SER A 279 7.51 -8.32 -3.79
C SER A 279 8.89 -8.43 -3.17
N GLY A 280 9.01 -9.25 -2.12
CA GLY A 280 10.30 -9.49 -1.46
C GLY A 280 11.31 -10.14 -2.39
N TYR A 281 10.89 -11.13 -3.17
CA TYR A 281 11.75 -12.07 -3.90
C TYR A 281 12.81 -12.71 -2.98
N THR A 282 13.91 -12.01 -2.71
CA THR A 282 14.84 -12.32 -1.61
C THR A 282 14.56 -11.48 -0.35
N SER A 283 14.48 -10.17 -0.47
CA SER A 283 14.12 -9.21 0.57
C SER A 283 13.82 -7.85 -0.06
N LEU A 284 12.74 -7.21 0.35
CA LEU A 284 12.39 -5.83 0.04
C LEU A 284 12.27 -5.05 1.35
N ASN A 285 12.95 -3.91 1.42
CA ASN A 285 12.77 -2.94 2.50
C ASN A 285 12.16 -1.68 1.90
N VAL A 286 11.05 -1.22 2.45
CA VAL A 286 10.42 0.07 2.13
C VAL A 286 10.33 0.85 3.43
N ASP A 287 10.81 2.08 3.41
CA ASP A 287 10.73 3.03 4.51
C ASP A 287 10.20 4.34 3.94
N THR A 288 9.02 4.78 4.36
CA THR A 288 8.48 6.06 3.87
C THR A 288 8.92 7.25 4.70
N GLY A 289 9.50 7.04 5.90
CA GLY A 289 10.05 8.11 6.72
C GLY A 289 9.00 8.85 7.55
N GLU A 290 9.12 10.17 7.68
CA GLU A 290 8.27 10.98 8.56
C GLU A 290 7.29 11.82 7.74
N GLY A 291 6.00 11.82 8.09
CA GLY A 291 4.95 12.58 7.40
C GLY A 291 3.72 11.71 7.17
N ASN A 292 2.69 12.22 6.49
CA ASN A 292 1.49 11.41 6.22
C ASN A 292 1.64 10.70 4.88
N ASP A 293 2.00 9.43 4.92
CA ASP A 293 2.41 8.69 3.75
C ASP A 293 1.29 7.81 3.18
N SER A 294 1.39 7.53 1.88
CA SER A 294 0.41 6.72 1.18
C SER A 294 1.06 5.68 0.28
N ILE A 295 0.85 4.41 0.60
CA ILE A 295 1.27 3.26 -0.20
C ILE A 295 0.04 2.63 -0.85
N THR A 296 0.01 2.59 -2.18
CA THR A 296 -1.06 1.91 -2.94
C THR A 296 -0.49 0.80 -3.80
N THR A 297 -0.98 -0.43 -3.58
CA THR A 297 -0.54 -1.59 -4.34
C THR A 297 -1.62 -2.65 -4.52
N ARG A 298 -1.43 -3.59 -5.45
CA ARG A 298 -2.30 -4.77 -5.53
C ARG A 298 -1.83 -5.86 -4.60
N THR A 299 -0.52 -5.99 -4.35
CA THR A 299 0.01 -7.11 -3.57
C THR A 299 1.28 -6.75 -2.83
N ILE A 300 1.33 -7.08 -1.54
CA ILE A 300 2.53 -7.07 -0.70
C ILE A 300 2.85 -8.52 -0.34
N GLY A 301 4.03 -9.06 -0.70
CA GLY A 301 4.37 -10.47 -0.40
C GLY A 301 5.45 -11.07 -1.29
N GLY A 302 5.33 -12.35 -1.66
CA GLY A 302 6.25 -12.99 -2.62
C GLY A 302 7.72 -13.10 -2.20
N GLY A 303 7.99 -13.12 -0.88
CA GLY A 303 9.32 -13.13 -0.28
C GLY A 303 9.30 -12.44 1.08
N GLN A 304 10.47 -12.03 1.59
CA GLN A 304 10.54 -11.16 2.77
C GLN A 304 10.26 -9.71 2.37
N VAL A 305 9.27 -9.07 2.98
CA VAL A 305 8.98 -7.64 2.82
C VAL A 305 8.98 -7.00 4.20
N ASN A 306 9.77 -5.96 4.40
CA ASN A 306 9.71 -5.08 5.55
C ASN A 306 9.25 -3.72 5.05
N LEU A 307 8.20 -3.18 5.65
CA LEU A 307 7.59 -1.91 5.28
C LEU A 307 7.42 -1.09 6.55
N THR A 308 8.03 0.09 6.57
CA THR A 308 7.94 1.05 7.68
C THR A 308 7.39 2.37 7.16
N THR A 309 6.45 2.99 7.88
CA THR A 309 5.95 4.33 7.52
C THR A 309 6.22 5.44 8.54
N GLY A 310 6.91 5.11 9.63
CA GLY A 310 7.50 6.09 10.54
C GLY A 310 6.48 6.86 11.38
N SER A 311 6.52 8.18 11.38
CA SER A 311 5.55 8.99 12.15
C SER A 311 4.65 9.75 11.19
N GLY A 312 3.34 9.83 11.45
CA GLY A 312 2.45 10.21 10.38
C GLY A 312 0.98 10.08 10.69
N ASN A 313 0.18 10.04 9.63
CA ASN A 313 -1.14 9.39 9.64
C ASN A 313 -1.18 8.64 8.32
N ASP A 314 -0.67 7.43 8.34
CA ASP A 314 -0.25 6.74 7.14
C ASP A 314 -1.35 5.86 6.59
N ARG A 315 -1.27 5.61 5.29
CA ARG A 315 -2.23 4.77 4.60
C ARG A 315 -1.54 3.70 3.76
N ILE A 316 -1.92 2.45 4.00
CA ILE A 316 -1.59 1.32 3.14
C ILE A 316 -2.89 0.76 2.54
N ASP A 317 -3.01 0.84 1.21
CA ASP A 317 -4.11 0.27 0.43
C ASP A 317 -3.58 -0.88 -0.43
N ALA A 318 -3.98 -2.11 -0.09
CA ALA A 318 -3.47 -3.32 -0.74
C ALA A 318 -4.57 -4.35 -1.01
N ALA A 319 -4.75 -4.83 -2.23
CA ALA A 319 -5.72 -5.91 -2.43
C ALA A 319 -5.35 -7.19 -1.62
N ILE A 320 -4.07 -7.53 -1.54
CA ILE A 320 -3.56 -8.67 -0.76
C ILE A 320 -2.27 -8.30 -0.03
N ILE A 321 -2.21 -8.58 1.27
CA ILE A 321 -1.00 -8.56 2.09
C ILE A 321 -0.66 -10.01 2.46
N GLY A 322 0.55 -10.49 2.20
CA GLY A 322 0.96 -11.87 2.46
C GLY A 322 0.43 -12.88 1.43
N LEU A 323 0.73 -12.67 0.15
CA LEU A 323 0.52 -13.67 -0.91
C LEU A 323 1.74 -14.59 -1.06
N ALA A 324 1.49 -15.90 -1.09
CA ALA A 324 2.51 -16.96 -1.22
C ALA A 324 3.51 -16.99 -0.05
N ASP A 325 4.40 -17.98 -0.08
CA ASP A 325 5.41 -18.16 0.98
C ASP A 325 6.27 -16.90 1.14
N GLY A 326 6.54 -16.53 2.39
CA GLY A 326 7.26 -15.31 2.72
C GLY A 326 6.85 -14.75 4.08
N GLN A 327 7.58 -13.73 4.51
CA GLN A 327 7.28 -12.96 5.72
C GLN A 327 7.07 -11.51 5.33
N VAL A 328 5.90 -10.98 5.65
CA VAL A 328 5.60 -9.54 5.53
C VAL A 328 5.62 -8.95 6.93
N ASN A 329 6.44 -7.93 7.14
CA ASN A 329 6.49 -7.13 8.35
C ASN A 329 6.07 -5.71 7.97
N ILE A 330 5.03 -5.19 8.61
CA ILE A 330 4.55 -3.82 8.45
C ILE A 330 4.63 -3.15 9.83
N ASP A 331 5.22 -1.96 9.88
CA ASP A 331 5.34 -1.11 11.07
C ASP A 331 4.96 0.32 10.66
N THR A 332 3.82 0.84 11.11
CA THR A 332 3.43 2.22 10.75
C THR A 332 3.87 3.27 11.77
N GLY A 333 4.49 2.85 12.87
CA GLY A 333 4.98 3.75 13.92
C GLY A 333 3.88 4.58 14.60
N SER A 334 4.02 5.89 14.70
CA SER A 334 3.06 6.71 15.47
C SER A 334 2.19 7.55 14.56
N GLY A 335 0.89 7.61 14.81
CA GLY A 335 -0.04 8.26 13.92
C GLY A 335 -1.45 7.76 14.10
N ASN A 336 -2.42 8.28 13.32
CA ASN A 336 -3.68 7.57 13.16
C ASN A 336 -3.64 6.89 11.79
N ASP A 337 -3.14 5.67 11.79
CA ASP A 337 -2.75 4.95 10.59
C ASP A 337 -3.88 4.02 10.13
N ARG A 338 -3.83 3.70 8.84
CA ARG A 338 -4.86 2.89 8.21
C ARG A 338 -4.28 1.89 7.24
N ILE A 339 -4.61 0.63 7.49
CA ILE A 339 -4.40 -0.48 6.56
C ILE A 339 -5.75 -0.94 6.02
N ASP A 340 -5.91 -0.92 4.70
CA ASP A 340 -7.10 -1.39 4.00
C ASP A 340 -6.70 -2.50 3.02
N ALA A 341 -7.28 -3.69 3.20
CA ALA A 341 -7.01 -4.82 2.33
C ALA A 341 -8.22 -5.69 1.99
N SER A 342 -8.15 -6.45 0.90
CA SER A 342 -9.14 -7.53 0.73
C SER A 342 -8.73 -8.76 1.54
N TYR A 343 -7.44 -9.11 1.53
CA TYR A 343 -6.90 -10.26 2.24
C TYR A 343 -5.64 -9.88 3.01
N ILE A 344 -5.60 -10.19 4.30
CA ILE A 344 -4.39 -10.23 5.11
C ILE A 344 -4.07 -11.71 5.33
N SER A 345 -3.02 -12.18 4.66
CA SER A 345 -2.59 -13.57 4.46
C SER A 345 -3.59 -14.43 3.67
N LEU A 346 -3.16 -14.90 2.49
CA LEU A 346 -3.92 -15.81 1.63
C LEU A 346 -3.09 -17.05 1.25
N GLY A 347 -3.53 -18.21 1.70
CA GLY A 347 -2.91 -19.50 1.43
C GLY A 347 -1.84 -19.84 2.47
N SER A 348 -0.59 -19.50 2.15
CA SER A 348 0.58 -19.67 3.00
C SER A 348 1.32 -18.35 3.14
N GLY A 349 1.86 -18.07 4.32
CA GLY A 349 2.64 -16.85 4.58
C GLY A 349 2.49 -16.33 5.99
N GLN A 350 3.55 -15.70 6.50
CA GLN A 350 3.55 -15.00 7.78
C GLN A 350 3.38 -13.50 7.54
N VAL A 351 2.42 -12.88 8.21
CA VAL A 351 2.20 -11.43 8.20
C VAL A 351 2.26 -10.93 9.63
N ASN A 352 3.14 -9.98 9.90
CA ASN A 352 3.23 -9.27 11.17
C ASN A 352 2.94 -7.80 10.87
N ILE A 353 1.93 -7.24 11.53
CA ILE A 353 1.53 -5.85 11.42
C ILE A 353 1.66 -5.26 12.82
N ASP A 354 2.46 -4.22 12.96
CA ASP A 354 2.49 -3.30 14.09
C ASP A 354 1.97 -1.96 13.56
N ILE A 355 0.88 -1.45 14.11
CA ILE A 355 0.32 -0.15 13.71
C ILE A 355 0.60 0.96 14.75
N GLY A 356 1.29 0.59 15.85
CA GLY A 356 1.97 1.50 16.78
C GLY A 356 1.09 2.41 17.66
N ASP A 357 1.42 3.69 17.79
CA ASP A 357 0.72 4.60 18.73
C ASP A 357 -0.26 5.50 17.97
N GLY A 358 -1.54 5.49 18.35
CA GLY A 358 -2.57 6.45 17.99
C GLY A 358 -3.93 5.78 17.80
N ASN A 359 -4.84 6.32 16.97
CA ASN A 359 -6.15 5.69 16.77
C ASN A 359 -6.19 5.03 15.40
N ASP A 360 -5.92 3.74 15.38
CA ASP A 360 -5.56 3.04 14.16
C ASP A 360 -6.68 2.16 13.61
N SER A 361 -6.58 1.84 12.33
CA SER A 361 -7.60 1.05 11.64
C SER A 361 -7.01 0.01 10.70
N VAL A 362 -7.19 -1.27 11.03
CA VAL A 362 -6.94 -2.40 10.13
C VAL A 362 -8.27 -2.95 9.60
N GLN A 363 -8.53 -2.76 8.31
CA GLN A 363 -9.72 -3.27 7.62
C GLN A 363 -9.36 -4.35 6.61
N ALA A 364 -10.05 -5.51 6.69
CA ALA A 364 -9.91 -6.55 5.69
C ALA A 364 -11.24 -7.24 5.33
N SER A 365 -11.32 -7.94 4.19
CA SER A 365 -12.41 -8.93 4.03
C SER A 365 -12.07 -10.22 4.77
N TRP A 366 -10.82 -10.66 4.67
CA TRP A 366 -10.30 -11.86 5.34
C TRP A 366 -9.00 -11.55 6.05
N ILE A 367 -8.91 -11.97 7.31
CA ILE A 367 -7.66 -12.04 8.06
C ILE A 367 -7.37 -13.53 8.30
N GLY A 368 -6.28 -14.03 7.72
CA GLY A 368 -5.78 -15.38 7.89
C GLY A 368 -6.62 -16.44 7.19
N LEU A 369 -6.62 -16.47 5.85
CA LEU A 369 -7.29 -17.53 5.06
C LEU A 369 -6.29 -18.59 4.59
N ALA A 370 -6.37 -19.79 5.16
CA ALA A 370 -5.56 -20.95 4.78
C ALA A 370 -6.37 -21.99 3.99
N ILE A 371 -5.86 -22.43 2.84
CA ILE A 371 -6.53 -23.38 1.95
C ILE A 371 -5.57 -24.51 1.58
N GLY A 372 -6.04 -25.76 1.58
CA GLY A 372 -5.38 -26.86 0.87
C GLY A 372 -3.98 -27.20 1.39
N GLY A 373 -3.80 -27.26 2.71
CA GLY A 373 -2.51 -27.52 3.35
C GLY A 373 -1.61 -26.29 3.51
N GLY A 374 -2.06 -25.10 3.09
CA GLY A 374 -1.36 -23.85 3.39
C GLY A 374 -1.38 -23.51 4.89
N ASP A 375 -0.31 -22.84 5.34
CA ASP A 375 -0.13 -22.35 6.71
C ASP A 375 -0.13 -20.81 6.70
N SER A 376 -1.25 -20.21 7.11
CA SER A 376 -1.46 -18.75 7.19
C SER A 376 -1.27 -18.29 8.63
N HIS A 377 -0.28 -17.43 8.87
CA HIS A 377 0.08 -16.92 10.19
C HIS A 377 -0.03 -15.39 10.16
N VAL A 378 -0.89 -14.82 10.98
CA VAL A 378 -1.09 -13.37 11.07
C VAL A 378 -0.94 -12.91 12.51
N ASN A 379 -0.11 -11.91 12.73
CA ASN A 379 0.00 -11.17 13.99
C ASN A 379 -0.33 -9.71 13.69
N ILE A 380 -1.27 -9.13 14.44
CA ILE A 380 -1.60 -7.70 14.40
C ILE A 380 -1.44 -7.17 15.81
N ALA A 381 -0.59 -6.16 15.98
CA ALA A 381 -0.46 -5.35 17.18
C ALA A 381 -0.90 -3.92 16.83
N SER A 382 -1.80 -3.32 17.59
CA SER A 382 -2.19 -1.90 17.39
C SER A 382 -1.69 -0.93 18.45
N GLY A 383 -1.00 -1.40 19.47
CA GLY A 383 -0.26 -0.54 20.39
C GLY A 383 -1.16 0.32 21.27
N GLY A 384 -1.07 1.64 21.16
CA GLY A 384 -1.71 2.55 22.11
C GLY A 384 -2.67 3.54 21.47
N GLY A 385 -3.94 3.53 21.87
CA GLY A 385 -4.98 4.48 21.53
C GLY A 385 -6.30 3.78 21.27
N ASN A 386 -7.25 4.36 20.54
CA ASN A 386 -8.55 3.70 20.33
C ASN A 386 -8.61 3.07 18.95
N ASP A 387 -8.32 1.78 18.90
CA ASP A 387 -8.04 1.09 17.65
C ASP A 387 -9.23 0.28 17.14
N SER A 388 -9.15 -0.04 15.84
CA SER A 388 -10.17 -0.83 15.18
C SER A 388 -9.58 -1.89 14.25
N VAL A 389 -9.92 -3.15 14.51
CA VAL A 389 -9.66 -4.27 13.61
C VAL A 389 -10.98 -4.82 13.11
N SER A 390 -11.26 -4.62 11.82
CA SER A 390 -12.54 -5.01 11.21
C SER A 390 -12.33 -5.97 10.04
N ALA A 391 -12.87 -7.18 10.14
CA ALA A 391 -12.90 -8.10 9.00
C ALA A 391 -14.14 -8.96 8.88
N SER A 392 -14.55 -9.34 7.67
CA SER A 392 -15.69 -10.26 7.54
C SER A 392 -15.37 -11.62 8.16
N TRP A 393 -14.15 -12.11 7.97
CA TRP A 393 -13.67 -13.38 8.51
C TRP A 393 -12.30 -13.19 9.17
N ILE A 394 -12.17 -13.64 10.41
CA ILE A 394 -10.93 -13.68 11.16
C ILE A 394 -10.61 -15.14 11.45
N GLY A 395 -9.52 -15.64 10.88
CA GLY A 395 -9.05 -17.02 11.02
C GLY A 395 -9.94 -18.03 10.30
N THR A 396 -9.50 -18.53 9.15
CA THR A 396 -10.22 -19.57 8.41
C THR A 396 -9.27 -20.62 7.83
N GLY A 397 -9.49 -21.88 8.21
CA GLY A 397 -8.81 -23.04 7.64
C GLY A 397 -9.76 -23.90 6.82
N ILE A 398 -9.38 -24.24 5.59
CA ILE A 398 -10.20 -25.03 4.66
C ILE A 398 -9.38 -26.18 4.06
N ASN A 399 -9.98 -27.37 3.98
CA ASN A 399 -9.40 -28.54 3.28
C ASN A 399 -7.97 -28.86 3.76
N GLY A 400 -7.76 -28.92 5.08
CA GLY A 400 -6.45 -29.17 5.69
C GLY A 400 -5.54 -27.95 5.86
N GLY A 401 -5.93 -26.76 5.38
CA GLY A 401 -5.20 -25.52 5.66
C GLY A 401 -5.24 -25.15 7.15
N ARG A 402 -4.14 -24.57 7.67
CA ARG A 402 -4.01 -24.09 9.04
C ARG A 402 -3.91 -22.57 9.05
N SER A 403 -4.84 -21.95 9.76
CA SER A 403 -4.85 -20.51 10.00
C SER A 403 -4.55 -20.24 11.48
N GLN A 404 -3.58 -19.38 11.74
CA GLN A 404 -3.24 -18.84 13.05
C GLN A 404 -3.33 -17.32 12.96
N VAL A 405 -4.20 -16.71 13.76
CA VAL A 405 -4.37 -15.25 13.83
C VAL A 405 -4.24 -14.81 15.27
N ASN A 406 -3.34 -13.89 15.54
CA ASN A 406 -3.18 -13.22 16.82
C ASN A 406 -3.46 -11.73 16.60
N ILE A 407 -4.36 -11.16 17.38
CA ILE A 407 -4.67 -9.73 17.39
C ILE A 407 -4.45 -9.25 18.82
N ASP A 408 -3.65 -8.22 19.00
CA ASP A 408 -3.39 -7.54 20.27
C ASP A 408 -3.62 -6.05 20.07
N THR A 409 -4.65 -5.47 20.69
CA THR A 409 -4.96 -4.05 20.49
C THR A 409 -4.34 -3.11 21.50
N GLY A 410 -3.80 -3.64 22.61
CA GLY A 410 -2.99 -2.87 23.55
C GLY A 410 -3.79 -1.94 24.49
N ASP A 411 -3.38 -0.68 24.62
CA ASP A 411 -3.97 0.25 25.58
C ASP A 411 -4.98 1.19 24.89
N GLY A 412 -6.20 1.32 25.41
CA GLY A 412 -7.21 2.28 24.98
C GLY A 412 -8.56 1.61 24.76
N ASN A 413 -9.54 2.29 24.14
CA ASN A 413 -10.88 1.69 23.97
C ASN A 413 -11.00 1.09 22.57
N ASP A 414 -10.76 -0.21 22.48
CA ASP A 414 -10.55 -0.85 21.19
C ASP A 414 -11.77 -1.60 20.68
N SER A 415 -11.74 -1.90 19.38
CA SER A 415 -12.80 -2.65 18.73
C SER A 415 -12.29 -3.70 17.75
N VAL A 416 -12.70 -4.94 17.97
CA VAL A 416 -12.53 -6.04 17.01
C VAL A 416 -13.90 -6.45 16.48
N GLN A 417 -14.15 -6.21 15.20
CA GLN A 417 -15.43 -6.46 14.55
C GLN A 417 -15.31 -7.50 13.45
N SER A 418 -16.23 -8.47 13.46
CA SER A 418 -16.30 -9.44 12.37
C SER A 418 -17.67 -10.08 12.16
N SER A 419 -17.82 -10.84 11.07
CA SER A 419 -18.94 -11.77 10.94
C SER A 419 -18.61 -13.15 11.49
N TRP A 420 -17.35 -13.59 11.33
CA TRP A 420 -16.88 -14.90 11.77
C TRP A 420 -15.50 -14.79 12.40
N ILE A 421 -15.34 -15.36 13.60
CA ILE A 421 -14.06 -15.55 14.28
C ILE A 421 -13.84 -17.05 14.43
N GLY A 422 -12.73 -17.55 13.88
CA GLY A 422 -12.27 -18.92 14.00
C GLY A 422 -13.16 -19.92 13.27
N THR A 423 -12.81 -20.25 12.03
CA THR A 423 -13.59 -21.19 11.21
C THR A 423 -12.73 -22.31 10.63
N GLY A 424 -13.12 -23.57 10.91
CA GLY A 424 -12.45 -24.77 10.43
C GLY A 424 -13.38 -25.61 9.57
N LEU A 425 -13.04 -25.82 8.30
CA LEU A 425 -13.88 -26.54 7.34
C LEU A 425 -13.11 -27.70 6.69
N ASN A 426 -13.77 -28.86 6.56
CA ASN A 426 -13.24 -30.02 5.82
C ASN A 426 -11.82 -30.42 6.24
N GLY A 427 -11.58 -30.58 7.55
CA GLY A 427 -10.24 -30.88 8.07
C GLY A 427 -9.29 -29.68 8.20
N GLY A 428 -9.72 -28.47 7.81
CA GLY A 428 -8.97 -27.24 8.06
C GLY A 428 -8.98 -26.85 9.54
N ARG A 429 -7.90 -26.21 9.99
CA ARG A 429 -7.69 -25.76 11.37
C ARG A 429 -7.63 -24.25 11.44
N SER A 430 -8.33 -23.67 12.40
CA SER A 430 -8.24 -22.25 12.73
C SER A 430 -7.93 -22.08 14.21
N GLN A 431 -6.95 -21.24 14.51
CA GLN A 431 -6.59 -20.78 15.85
C GLN A 431 -6.62 -19.26 15.82
N VAL A 432 -7.45 -18.65 16.66
CA VAL A 432 -7.56 -17.20 16.78
C VAL A 432 -7.35 -16.82 18.23
N ASN A 433 -6.42 -15.91 18.49
CA ASN A 433 -6.21 -15.29 19.79
C ASN A 433 -6.45 -13.79 19.64
N ILE A 434 -7.29 -13.22 20.49
CA ILE A 434 -7.57 -11.78 20.54
C ILE A 434 -7.28 -11.33 21.97
N THR A 435 -6.41 -10.34 22.13
CA THR A 435 -6.16 -9.61 23.37
C THR A 435 -6.52 -8.15 23.13
N THR A 436 -7.28 -7.52 24.03
CA THR A 436 -7.61 -6.09 23.88
C THR A 436 -6.99 -5.17 24.92
N GLY A 437 -6.40 -5.71 25.99
CA GLY A 437 -5.55 -4.95 26.92
C GLY A 437 -6.30 -4.02 27.88
N ASP A 438 -5.82 -2.80 28.08
CA ASP A 438 -6.35 -1.87 29.10
C ASP A 438 -7.31 -0.85 28.45
N GLY A 439 -8.58 -0.85 28.81
CA GLY A 439 -9.56 0.16 28.42
C GLY A 439 -10.98 -0.42 28.34
N ASN A 440 -11.92 0.25 27.67
CA ASN A 440 -13.28 -0.30 27.54
C ASN A 440 -13.46 -0.88 26.15
N ASP A 441 -13.25 -2.18 26.03
CA ASP A 441 -13.08 -2.81 24.72
C ASP A 441 -14.33 -3.49 24.21
N SER A 442 -14.32 -3.76 22.90
CA SER A 442 -15.43 -4.46 22.25
C SER A 442 -14.95 -5.51 21.25
N VAL A 443 -15.39 -6.76 21.46
CA VAL A 443 -15.27 -7.83 20.46
C VAL A 443 -16.65 -8.23 19.99
N GLN A 444 -16.97 -7.94 18.73
CA GLN A 444 -18.28 -8.19 18.13
C GLN A 444 -18.16 -9.16 16.96
N SER A 445 -18.82 -10.31 17.05
CA SER A 445 -18.88 -11.24 15.93
C SER A 445 -20.16 -12.03 15.85
N SER A 446 -20.73 -12.20 14.65
CA SER A 446 -21.94 -13.04 14.52
C SER A 446 -21.68 -14.49 14.92
N TRP A 447 -20.50 -15.03 14.62
CA TRP A 447 -20.12 -16.41 14.92
C TRP A 447 -18.72 -16.48 15.52
N ILE A 448 -18.57 -17.09 16.69
CA ILE A 448 -17.28 -17.32 17.35
C ILE A 448 -17.06 -18.82 17.51
N GLY A 449 -16.01 -19.32 16.86
CA GLY A 449 -15.64 -20.74 16.87
C GLY A 449 -16.64 -21.58 16.10
N THR A 450 -16.27 -21.96 14.87
CA THR A 450 -17.11 -22.81 14.02
C THR A 450 -16.28 -23.92 13.38
N SER A 451 -16.72 -25.17 13.52
CA SER A 451 -16.06 -26.31 12.87
C SER A 451 -17.08 -27.18 12.15
N ILE A 452 -16.78 -27.61 10.91
CA ILE A 452 -17.66 -28.49 10.13
C ILE A 452 -16.81 -29.54 9.39
N TYR A 453 -17.32 -30.76 9.25
CA TYR A 453 -16.74 -31.86 8.47
C TYR A 453 -15.28 -32.15 8.84
N GLY A 454 -15.00 -32.37 10.13
CA GLY A 454 -13.66 -32.69 10.61
C GLY A 454 -12.74 -31.49 10.80
N GLY A 455 -13.22 -30.26 10.61
CA GLY A 455 -12.43 -29.05 10.90
C GLY A 455 -12.15 -28.84 12.39
N GLU A 456 -11.22 -27.94 12.69
CA GLU A 456 -10.86 -27.52 14.05
C GLU A 456 -10.95 -26.00 14.17
N ALA A 457 -11.59 -25.50 15.24
CA ALA A 457 -11.60 -24.08 15.56
C ALA A 457 -11.26 -23.89 17.04
N GLN A 458 -10.21 -23.13 17.32
CA GLN A 458 -9.82 -22.70 18.65
C GLN A 458 -9.84 -21.18 18.68
N VAL A 459 -10.63 -20.59 19.58
CA VAL A 459 -10.71 -19.14 19.74
C VAL A 459 -10.48 -18.78 21.20
N ASN A 460 -9.52 -17.91 21.46
CA ASN A 460 -9.26 -17.34 22.76
C ASN A 460 -9.44 -15.83 22.66
N ILE A 461 -10.24 -15.25 23.55
CA ILE A 461 -10.45 -13.81 23.68
C ILE A 461 -10.10 -13.44 25.12
N ASP A 462 -9.22 -12.47 25.30
CA ASP A 462 -8.88 -11.86 26.58
C ASP A 462 -9.09 -10.36 26.47
N THR A 463 -10.01 -9.80 27.25
CA THR A 463 -10.31 -8.36 27.17
C THR A 463 -9.55 -7.49 28.16
N GLY A 464 -8.74 -8.09 29.05
CA GLY A 464 -7.89 -7.31 29.96
C GLY A 464 -8.67 -6.47 30.98
N ALA A 465 -8.32 -5.20 31.15
CA ALA A 465 -8.83 -4.37 32.24
C ALA A 465 -9.71 -3.23 31.74
N GLY A 466 -10.90 -3.08 32.34
CA GLY A 466 -11.82 -1.97 32.09
C GLY A 466 -13.25 -2.50 31.99
N ASN A 467 -14.14 -1.84 31.26
CA ASN A 467 -15.53 -2.29 31.16
C ASN A 467 -15.80 -2.83 29.75
N ASP A 468 -15.60 -4.13 29.59
CA ASP A 468 -15.49 -4.71 28.27
C ASP A 468 -16.80 -5.33 27.78
N SER A 469 -16.86 -5.56 26.47
CA SER A 469 -18.00 -6.22 25.85
C SER A 469 -17.61 -7.27 24.82
N VAL A 470 -18.16 -8.48 24.97
CA VAL A 470 -18.07 -9.53 23.94
C VAL A 470 -19.47 -9.89 23.47
N GLY A 471 -19.76 -9.58 22.21
CA GLY A 471 -21.05 -9.83 21.58
C GLY A 471 -20.98 -10.89 20.50
N SER A 472 -21.87 -11.89 20.58
CA SER A 472 -22.06 -12.87 19.52
C SER A 472 -23.46 -13.44 19.37
N SER A 473 -23.84 -13.78 18.14
CA SER A 473 -25.08 -14.54 17.92
C SER A 473 -24.90 -16.03 18.18
N TRP A 474 -23.69 -16.57 17.96
CA TRP A 474 -23.42 -18.00 18.08
C TRP A 474 -22.00 -18.24 18.56
N ILE A 475 -21.85 -19.05 19.61
CA ILE A 475 -20.54 -19.43 20.14
C ILE A 475 -20.42 -20.96 20.16
N GLY A 476 -19.33 -21.48 19.59
CA GLY A 476 -18.94 -22.88 19.72
C GLY A 476 -19.80 -23.84 18.90
N VAL A 477 -19.85 -23.65 17.58
CA VAL A 477 -20.69 -24.46 16.69
C VAL A 477 -19.86 -25.56 16.02
N GLY A 478 -20.15 -26.83 16.33
CA GLY A 478 -19.44 -27.99 15.79
C GLY A 478 -20.35 -28.96 15.02
N GLY A 479 -20.02 -29.22 13.75
CA GLY A 479 -20.67 -30.17 12.84
C GLY A 479 -19.70 -31.26 12.37
N GLY A 480 -19.29 -32.15 13.27
CA GLY A 480 -18.34 -33.24 12.98
C GLY A 480 -16.86 -32.86 13.07
N GLY A 481 -16.55 -31.71 13.67
CA GLY A 481 -15.20 -31.22 13.98
C GLY A 481 -15.00 -30.94 15.48
N SER A 482 -13.90 -30.28 15.84
CA SER A 482 -13.62 -29.82 17.21
C SER A 482 -13.70 -28.30 17.30
N THR A 483 -14.43 -27.79 18.29
CA THR A 483 -14.49 -26.36 18.59
C THR A 483 -14.20 -26.10 20.07
N GLN A 484 -13.30 -25.16 20.34
CA GLN A 484 -12.96 -24.67 21.67
C GLN A 484 -13.00 -23.15 21.65
N VAL A 485 -13.81 -22.56 22.53
CA VAL A 485 -13.85 -21.09 22.71
C VAL A 485 -13.62 -20.78 24.19
N SER A 486 -12.64 -19.92 24.45
CA SER A 486 -12.32 -19.39 25.78
C SER A 486 -12.46 -17.87 25.74
N ILE A 487 -13.22 -17.29 26.66
CA ILE A 487 -13.36 -15.84 26.81
C ILE A 487 -13.00 -15.49 28.26
N ASN A 488 -11.93 -14.72 28.41
CA ASN A 488 -11.52 -14.07 29.65
C ASN A 488 -11.91 -12.60 29.57
N MET A 489 -12.71 -12.13 30.53
CA MET A 489 -13.16 -10.73 30.57
C MET A 489 -12.30 -9.87 31.50
N GLY A 490 -11.28 -10.46 32.13
CA GLY A 490 -10.35 -9.78 33.03
C GLY A 490 -11.04 -9.02 34.18
N SER A 491 -10.79 -7.72 34.31
CA SER A 491 -11.23 -6.92 35.45
C SER A 491 -12.06 -5.70 35.08
N GLY A 492 -13.27 -5.61 35.63
CA GLY A 492 -14.08 -4.40 35.69
C GLY A 492 -15.56 -4.73 35.64
N HIS A 493 -16.36 -3.94 34.91
CA HIS A 493 -17.79 -4.21 34.73
C HIS A 493 -18.10 -4.69 33.31
N ASP A 494 -17.96 -6.00 33.12
CA ASP A 494 -17.93 -6.59 31.78
C ASP A 494 -19.26 -7.20 31.35
N TYR A 495 -19.47 -7.26 30.03
CA TYR A 495 -20.72 -7.71 29.43
C TYR A 495 -20.49 -8.73 28.32
N ILE A 496 -21.00 -9.94 28.50
CA ILE A 496 -21.10 -10.93 27.42
C ILE A 496 -22.56 -11.03 26.94
N ASN A 497 -22.77 -10.82 25.64
CA ASN A 497 -24.06 -11.04 24.99
C ASN A 497 -23.91 -12.14 23.94
N ALA A 498 -24.31 -13.38 24.27
CA ALA A 498 -24.18 -14.55 23.39
C ALA A 498 -25.53 -15.22 23.10
N GLY A 499 -25.83 -15.56 21.85
CA GLY A 499 -26.96 -16.43 21.51
C GLY A 499 -26.70 -17.90 21.87
N ILE A 500 -27.61 -18.49 22.65
CA ILE A 500 -27.40 -19.74 23.39
C ILE A 500 -28.08 -20.94 22.69
N GLU A 501 -27.34 -21.73 21.90
CA GLU A 501 -27.71 -23.14 21.61
C GLU A 501 -26.62 -24.17 21.98
N GLY A 502 -25.38 -23.76 22.31
CA GLY A 502 -24.26 -24.69 22.60
C GLY A 502 -23.64 -24.60 24.00
N LEU A 503 -24.12 -23.72 24.87
CA LEU A 503 -23.45 -23.38 26.12
C LEU A 503 -23.59 -24.47 27.20
N ARG A 504 -22.47 -25.08 27.62
CA ARG A 504 -22.34 -25.73 28.93
C ARG A 504 -21.51 -24.84 29.84
N LEU A 505 -22.19 -24.02 30.65
CA LEU A 505 -21.58 -23.23 31.73
C LEU A 505 -20.86 -24.17 32.72
N VAL A 506 -19.54 -24.02 32.85
CA VAL A 506 -18.77 -24.71 33.90
C VAL A 506 -18.71 -23.80 35.13
N THR A 507 -19.54 -24.15 36.12
CA THR A 507 -19.52 -23.76 37.55
C THR A 507 -20.06 -22.39 38.03
N GLN A 508 -20.51 -22.44 39.30
CA GLN A 508 -21.23 -21.52 40.23
C GLN A 508 -22.08 -20.31 39.80
N ALA A 509 -22.01 -19.75 38.59
CA ALA A 509 -22.84 -18.60 38.18
C ALA A 509 -24.36 -18.90 38.15
N LYS A 510 -24.75 -20.18 38.14
CA LYS A 510 -26.15 -20.61 38.19
C LYS A 510 -26.85 -20.30 39.52
N ARG A 511 -26.15 -19.91 40.59
CA ARG A 511 -26.78 -19.74 41.91
C ARG A 511 -27.22 -18.32 42.24
N GLU A 512 -26.67 -17.31 41.56
CA GLU A 512 -26.94 -15.90 41.86
C GLU A 512 -27.76 -15.21 40.75
N ALA A 513 -27.40 -15.38 39.47
CA ALA A 513 -28.15 -14.80 38.35
C ALA A 513 -29.58 -15.37 38.20
N MET A 514 -29.81 -16.64 38.57
CA MET A 514 -31.16 -17.24 38.58
C MET A 514 -32.00 -16.86 39.80
N ARG A 515 -31.42 -16.28 40.87
CA ARG A 515 -32.20 -15.77 42.00
C ARG A 515 -32.81 -14.41 41.71
N ASP A 516 -32.11 -13.56 40.98
CA ASP A 516 -32.57 -12.19 40.71
C ASP A 516 -33.59 -12.09 39.57
N LEU A 517 -33.63 -13.06 38.65
CA LEU A 517 -34.64 -13.09 37.58
C LEU A 517 -36.01 -13.68 38.03
N VAL A 518 -36.13 -14.20 39.25
CA VAL A 518 -37.38 -14.83 39.76
C VAL A 518 -38.08 -13.97 40.83
N ARG A 519 -37.54 -12.82 41.27
CA ARG A 519 -38.25 -11.94 42.23
C ARG A 519 -38.09 -10.43 41.97
N GLN A 520 -38.98 -9.89 41.13
CA GLN A 520 -39.53 -8.54 41.31
C GLN A 520 -40.82 -8.73 42.13
N THR A 521 -41.10 -8.17 43.32
CA THR A 521 -40.86 -6.89 44.03
C THR A 521 -41.28 -7.06 45.53
N PRO A 522 -41.11 -6.10 46.48
CA PRO A 522 -39.87 -5.58 47.07
C PRO A 522 -39.87 -5.57 48.63
N ARG A 523 -38.69 -5.46 49.29
CA ARG A 523 -38.52 -4.61 50.49
C ARG A 523 -37.05 -4.29 50.77
N ALA A 524 -36.87 -3.12 51.36
CA ALA A 524 -35.66 -2.32 51.41
C ALA A 524 -34.49 -2.89 52.24
N LYS A 525 -33.32 -2.30 51.92
CA LYS A 525 -32.02 -2.34 52.61
C LYS A 525 -31.24 -3.64 52.45
N GLU A 526 -30.30 -3.63 51.51
CA GLU A 526 -28.87 -3.73 51.80
C GLU A 526 -28.06 -3.30 50.56
N THR A 527 -26.96 -2.61 50.81
CA THR A 527 -25.95 -2.15 49.83
C THR A 527 -25.38 -3.33 49.03
N PRO A 528 -25.23 -3.26 47.70
CA PRO A 528 -24.48 -4.29 46.98
C PRO A 528 -23.01 -4.16 47.37
N LYS A 529 -22.45 -5.25 47.93
CA LYS A 529 -21.01 -5.44 48.02
C LYS A 529 -20.51 -5.84 46.64
N SER A 530 -19.44 -5.18 46.20
CA SER A 530 -18.60 -5.57 45.07
C SER A 530 -18.00 -6.97 45.31
N SER A 531 -18.26 -7.91 44.42
CA SER A 531 -17.43 -9.09 44.16
C SER A 531 -16.79 -8.87 42.79
N HIS A 532 -15.54 -8.45 42.65
CA HIS A 532 -14.26 -9.15 42.90
C HIS A 532 -14.21 -10.56 42.29
N GLU A 533 -13.32 -10.64 41.28
CA GLU A 533 -12.73 -11.80 40.59
C GLU A 533 -13.48 -12.30 39.33
N GLY A 534 -12.78 -12.18 38.19
CA GLY A 534 -13.27 -12.45 36.83
C GLY A 534 -13.70 -13.89 36.60
N ASP A 535 -14.93 -14.04 36.12
CA ASP A 535 -15.52 -15.32 35.73
C ASP A 535 -15.20 -15.60 34.25
N ALA A 536 -14.30 -16.55 33.97
CA ALA A 536 -14.02 -17.02 32.61
C ALA A 536 -15.19 -17.85 32.04
N LEU A 537 -15.57 -17.60 30.78
CA LEU A 537 -16.58 -18.39 30.06
C LEU A 537 -15.89 -19.40 29.14
N LEU A 538 -15.97 -20.69 29.50
CA LEU A 538 -15.47 -21.79 28.66
C LEU A 538 -16.62 -22.53 27.96
N ALA A 539 -16.64 -22.52 26.62
CA ALA A 539 -17.56 -23.31 25.81
C ALA A 539 -16.83 -24.45 25.10
N THR A 540 -17.10 -25.69 25.53
CA THR A 540 -16.56 -26.91 24.89
C THR A 540 -17.69 -27.75 24.31
N THR A 541 -17.70 -27.99 23.00
CA THR A 541 -18.62 -28.94 22.35
C THR A 541 -17.83 -30.12 21.78
N SER A 542 -17.18 -30.92 22.64
CA SER A 542 -16.71 -32.24 22.21
C SER A 542 -17.88 -33.21 22.21
N GLY A 543 -18.48 -33.39 21.03
CA GLY A 543 -19.44 -34.45 20.75
C GLY A 543 -20.90 -34.03 20.92
N MET A 544 -21.57 -33.77 19.80
CA MET A 544 -22.99 -34.09 19.67
C MET A 544 -23.18 -35.21 18.66
N THR A 545 -23.82 -36.26 19.16
CA THR A 545 -24.31 -37.46 18.51
C THR A 545 -24.88 -37.20 17.10
N ASN A 546 -24.48 -38.06 16.16
CA ASN A 546 -25.10 -38.24 14.85
C ASN A 546 -26.62 -38.02 14.89
N MET A 547 -27.11 -36.99 14.21
CA MET A 547 -28.51 -36.99 13.75
C MET A 547 -28.59 -37.81 12.47
N ALA A 548 -28.46 -39.13 12.63
CA ALA A 548 -28.93 -40.11 11.67
C ALA A 548 -30.29 -40.61 12.14
N GLY A 549 -31.36 -40.22 11.43
CA GLY A 549 -32.67 -40.86 11.47
C GLY A 549 -33.61 -40.42 12.59
N GLY A 550 -34.71 -39.75 12.23
CA GLY A 550 -35.85 -39.53 13.12
C GLY A 550 -36.87 -38.53 12.59
N SER A 551 -38.01 -39.03 12.14
CA SER A 551 -39.16 -38.32 11.55
C SER A 551 -39.76 -37.17 12.39
N PRO A 552 -40.56 -36.28 11.76
CA PRO A 552 -40.82 -34.92 12.24
C PRO A 552 -42.04 -34.84 13.17
N ALA A 553 -41.87 -34.26 14.35
CA ALA A 553 -42.98 -33.76 15.13
C ALA A 553 -42.53 -32.59 16.02
N MET A 554 -42.94 -31.39 15.63
CA MET A 554 -43.37 -30.25 16.47
C MET A 554 -42.81 -28.91 15.99
N ALA A 555 -43.55 -28.28 15.08
CA ALA A 555 -43.83 -26.84 15.13
C ALA A 555 -45.04 -26.56 14.22
N ARG A 556 -46.25 -26.78 14.76
CA ARG A 556 -47.49 -26.28 14.16
C ARG A 556 -47.78 -24.89 14.74
N ARG A 557 -47.64 -23.84 13.92
CA ARG A 557 -48.64 -22.76 13.80
C ARG A 557 -48.35 -21.88 12.58
N GLY A 558 -49.39 -21.64 11.76
CA GLY A 558 -49.44 -20.60 10.73
C GLY A 558 -49.43 -21.12 9.29
N SER A 559 -50.59 -21.50 8.78
CA SER A 559 -50.84 -21.93 7.40
C SER A 559 -50.67 -20.80 6.38
N ASN A 560 -49.99 -21.08 5.26
CA ASN A 560 -50.60 -20.89 3.95
C ASN A 560 -50.07 -21.90 2.94
N THR A 561 -51.02 -22.62 2.34
CA THR A 561 -50.85 -23.76 1.43
C THR A 561 -50.57 -23.30 0.01
N TYR A 562 -49.54 -23.83 -0.65
CA TYR A 562 -49.62 -24.28 -2.04
C TYR A 562 -48.85 -25.59 -2.18
N ARG A 563 -49.47 -26.54 -2.89
CA ARG A 563 -49.12 -27.96 -2.98
C ARG A 563 -48.81 -28.29 -4.43
N THR A 564 -47.62 -28.83 -4.71
CA THR A 564 -47.30 -29.79 -5.79
C THR A 564 -45.98 -30.46 -5.43
N GLN A 565 -45.99 -31.73 -5.01
CA GLN A 565 -45.82 -32.96 -5.80
C GLN A 565 -44.36 -33.35 -6.08
N SER A 566 -44.07 -34.63 -5.84
CA SER A 566 -42.76 -35.25 -5.62
C SER A 566 -41.80 -35.24 -6.81
N GLN A 567 -40.50 -35.10 -6.52
CA GLN A 567 -39.44 -35.91 -7.14
C GLN A 567 -38.16 -35.90 -6.28
N SER A 568 -37.45 -37.02 -6.32
CA SER A 568 -36.29 -37.40 -5.52
C SER A 568 -35.00 -36.68 -5.93
N ASP A 569 -34.05 -36.64 -4.99
CA ASP A 569 -32.62 -36.31 -5.12
C ASP A 569 -32.23 -34.84 -5.33
N ASN A 570 -32.06 -34.12 -4.22
CA ASN A 570 -30.99 -33.14 -3.98
C ASN A 570 -31.13 -32.48 -2.59
N ALA A 571 -30.39 -32.97 -1.60
CA ALA A 571 -30.36 -32.40 -0.24
C ALA A 571 -29.30 -31.30 -0.03
N ALA A 572 -28.59 -30.87 -1.09
CA ALA A 572 -27.54 -29.85 -1.02
C ALA A 572 -28.03 -28.41 -1.28
N THR A 573 -29.27 -28.20 -1.72
CA THR A 573 -29.77 -26.89 -2.18
C THR A 573 -30.76 -26.21 -1.22
N GLY A 574 -31.28 -26.92 -0.21
CA GLY A 574 -32.27 -26.38 0.72
C GLY A 574 -31.73 -25.35 1.71
N PHE A 575 -30.49 -25.53 2.19
CA PHE A 575 -29.89 -24.64 3.19
C PHE A 575 -29.20 -23.41 2.56
N ALA A 576 -28.71 -23.53 1.32
CA ALA A 576 -28.13 -22.42 0.55
C ALA A 576 -29.17 -21.36 0.16
N ALA A 577 -30.45 -21.74 0.00
CA ALA A 577 -31.52 -20.79 -0.35
C ALA A 577 -31.98 -19.93 0.85
N GLN A 578 -31.81 -20.39 2.10
CA GLN A 578 -32.09 -19.57 3.29
C GLN A 578 -30.97 -18.56 3.60
N MET A 579 -29.73 -18.80 3.12
CA MET A 579 -28.59 -17.87 3.25
C MET A 579 -28.71 -16.59 2.40
N HIS A 580 -29.63 -16.50 1.43
CA HIS A 580 -29.71 -15.36 0.48
C HIS A 580 -30.86 -14.36 0.72
N SER A 581 -31.71 -14.54 1.76
CA SER A 581 -32.97 -13.76 1.89
C SER A 581 -33.01 -12.64 2.94
N ARG A 582 -31.89 -12.28 3.58
CA ARG A 582 -31.84 -11.16 4.56
C ARG A 582 -30.95 -9.97 4.19
N LEU A 583 -30.54 -9.85 2.93
CA LEU A 583 -29.72 -8.72 2.43
C LEU A 583 -30.41 -7.82 1.40
N ARG A 584 -31.75 -7.82 1.34
CA ARG A 584 -32.50 -6.75 0.65
C ARG A 584 -33.59 -6.20 1.55
N THR A 585 -33.27 -5.12 2.26
CA THR A 585 -34.14 -3.95 2.50
C THR A 585 -33.45 -2.99 3.47
N ARG A 586 -32.73 -2.00 2.93
CA ARG A 586 -32.75 -0.59 3.37
C ARG A 586 -31.91 0.25 2.40
N SER A 587 -32.52 0.54 1.26
CA SER A 587 -32.26 1.77 0.52
C SER A 587 -33.60 2.49 0.39
N SER A 588 -33.80 3.43 1.30
CA SER A 588 -34.60 4.64 1.13
C SER A 588 -34.05 5.67 2.10
#